data_AF-A0A2A4LX32-F1
#
_entry.id   AF-A0A2A4LX32-F1
#
_cell.length_a   1.000
_cell.length_b   1.000
_cell.length_c   1.000
_cell.angle_alpha   90.00
_cell.angle_beta   90.00
_cell.angle_gamma   90.00
#
_symmetry.space_group_name_H-M   'P 1'
#
loop_
_entity.id
_entity.type
_entity.pdbx_description
1 polymer ?
#
loop_
_entity_poly.entity_id
_entity_poly.type
_entity_poly.pdbx_seq_one_letter_code
_entity_poly.pdbx_strand_id
1 'polypeptide(L)'
;MNAIKIIVGAALVIHIVLSIPVIIADPGLGTFMSLLGERETWGFQIFSDLVLSFIVIGTLIYLIEGSWKTALMWFVAINILGNPVSAIYVLINMNKIQARLSPPTAQTVA
;
A
#
# COMPACT_ATOMS: atom_id res chain seq x y z
N MET A 1 4.62 1.75 -20.19
CA MET A 1 3.32 1.87 -19.49
C MET A 1 2.60 0.52 -19.31
N ASN A 2 2.52 -0.34 -20.34
CA ASN A 2 1.93 -1.69 -20.20
C ASN A 2 2.76 -2.63 -19.31
N ALA A 3 4.10 -2.56 -19.38
CA ALA A 3 4.99 -3.39 -18.57
C ALA A 3 4.79 -3.20 -17.05
N ILE A 4 4.64 -1.95 -16.59
CA ILE A 4 4.41 -1.64 -15.16
C ILE A 4 3.09 -2.25 -14.68
N LYS A 5 2.02 -2.13 -15.48
CA LYS A 5 0.71 -2.71 -15.15
C LYS A 5 0.78 -4.24 -15.03
N ILE A 6 1.54 -4.90 -15.92
CA ILE A 6 1.72 -6.35 -15.90
C ILE A 6 2.51 -6.78 -14.66
N ILE A 7 3.62 -6.11 -14.35
CA ILE A 7 4.46 -6.43 -13.19
C ILE A 7 3.66 -6.29 -11.89
N VAL A 8 2.94 -5.16 -11.75
CA VAL A 8 2.12 -4.90 -10.56
C VAL A 8 0.96 -5.91 -10.46
N GLY A 9 0.30 -6.23 -11.57
CA GLY A 9 -0.76 -7.23 -11.61
C GLY A 9 -0.27 -8.64 -11.24
N ALA A 10 0.91 -9.03 -11.72
CA ALA A 10 1.52 -10.32 -11.37
C ALA A 10 1.89 -10.40 -9.89
N ALA A 11 2.50 -9.34 -9.33
CA ALA A 11 2.82 -9.26 -7.92
C ALA A 11 1.56 -9.35 -7.03
N LEU A 12 0.46 -8.71 -7.45
CA LEU A 12 -0.84 -8.78 -6.78
C LEU A 12 -1.37 -10.23 -6.73
N VAL A 13 -1.38 -10.92 -7.87
CA VAL A 13 -1.88 -12.31 -7.94
C VAL A 13 -1.04 -13.23 -7.07
N ILE A 14 0.29 -13.12 -7.15
CA ILE A 14 1.22 -13.91 -6.33
C ILE A 14 0.93 -13.68 -4.84
N HIS A 15 0.79 -12.42 -4.42
CA HIS A 15 0.52 -12.10 -3.02
C HIS A 15 -0.81 -12.70 -2.54
N ILE A 16 -1.89 -12.60 -3.33
CA ILE A 16 -3.19 -13.20 -2.98
C ILE A 16 -3.04 -14.71 -2.81
N VAL A 17 -2.39 -15.38 -3.75
CA VAL A 17 -2.19 -16.84 -3.69
C VAL A 17 -1.40 -17.26 -2.44
N LEU A 18 -0.36 -16.50 -2.09
CA LEU A 18 0.45 -16.75 -0.89
C LEU A 18 -0.32 -16.50 0.42
N SER A 19 -1.28 -15.57 0.43
CA SER A 19 -2.07 -15.23 1.62
C SER A 19 -3.17 -16.24 1.95
N ILE A 20 -3.69 -16.98 0.96
CA ILE A 20 -4.76 -17.97 1.15
C ILE A 20 -4.43 -19.02 2.25
N PRO A 21 -3.29 -19.74 2.22
CA PRO A 21 -2.99 -20.74 3.23
C PRO A 21 -2.79 -20.12 4.63
N VAL A 22 -2.29 -18.88 4.70
CA VAL A 22 -2.10 -18.16 5.98
C VAL A 22 -3.44 -17.82 6.62
N ILE A 23 -4.41 -17.32 5.83
CA ILE A 23 -5.76 -17.01 6.31
C ILE A 23 -6.47 -18.27 6.86
N ILE A 24 -6.26 -19.41 6.21
CA ILE A 24 -6.82 -20.69 6.65
C ILE A 24 -6.16 -21.15 7.96
N ALA A 25 -4.84 -20.99 8.08
CA ALA A 25 -4.07 -21.45 9.24
C ALA A 25 -4.24 -20.55 10.48
N ASP A 26 -4.45 -19.25 10.30
CA ASP A 26 -4.58 -18.28 11.38
C ASP A 26 -5.73 -17.29 11.14
N PRO A 27 -6.99 -17.75 11.23
CA PRO A 27 -8.16 -16.92 10.94
C PRO A 27 -8.40 -15.83 12.00
N GLY A 28 -7.79 -15.96 13.19
CA GLY A 28 -7.95 -15.03 14.31
C GLY A 28 -6.84 -13.98 14.41
N LEU A 29 -5.89 -13.96 13.47
CA LEU A 29 -4.70 -13.09 13.51
C LEU A 29 -3.84 -13.34 14.78
N GLY A 30 -3.84 -14.55 15.33
CA GLY A 30 -3.11 -14.89 16.55
C GLY A 30 -1.59 -14.75 16.38
N THR A 31 -1.07 -15.15 15.23
CA THR A 31 0.35 -14.98 14.84
C THR A 31 0.69 -13.50 14.66
N PHE A 32 -0.26 -12.71 14.15
CA PHE A 32 -0.10 -11.26 14.02
C PHE A 32 0.08 -10.61 15.39
N MET A 33 -0.70 -11.04 16.39
CA MET A 33 -0.62 -10.53 17.76
C MET A 33 0.62 -11.05 18.51
N SER A 34 1.08 -12.27 18.25
CA SER A 34 2.31 -12.79 18.88
C SER A 34 3.56 -12.06 18.41
N LEU A 35 3.63 -11.71 17.12
CA LEU A 35 4.76 -10.96 16.55
C LEU A 35 4.98 -9.61 17.23
N LEU A 36 3.92 -8.93 17.69
CA LEU A 36 4.01 -7.68 18.45
C LEU A 36 4.74 -7.83 19.80
N GLY A 37 4.74 -9.04 20.39
CA GLY A 37 5.39 -9.35 21.65
C GLY A 37 6.87 -9.73 21.51
N GLU A 38 7.31 -10.17 20.34
CA GLU A 38 8.64 -10.75 20.11
C GLU A 38 9.66 -9.75 19.54
N ARG A 39 9.89 -8.65 20.27
CA ARG A 39 10.61 -7.46 19.78
C ARG A 39 12.03 -7.67 19.28
N GLU A 40 12.70 -8.74 19.70
CA GLU A 40 14.08 -9.03 19.29
C GLU A 40 14.18 -9.97 18.08
N THR A 41 13.06 -10.37 17.50
CA THR A 41 13.04 -11.29 16.36
C THR A 41 13.05 -10.54 15.03
N TRP A 42 13.60 -11.18 14.00
CA TRP A 42 13.44 -10.75 12.61
C TRP A 42 11.96 -10.66 12.21
N GLY A 43 11.10 -11.52 12.77
CA GLY A 43 9.66 -11.47 12.58
C GLY A 43 9.07 -10.12 13.01
N PHE A 44 9.42 -9.64 14.21
CA PHE A 44 9.01 -8.32 14.67
C PHE A 44 9.58 -7.19 13.81
N GLN A 45 10.86 -7.26 13.42
CA GLN A 45 11.46 -6.23 12.58
C GLN A 45 10.74 -6.11 11.22
N ILE A 46 10.51 -7.24 10.54
CA ILE A 46 9.80 -7.29 9.24
C ILE A 46 8.35 -6.82 9.41
N PHE A 47 7.70 -7.20 10.51
CA PHE A 47 6.36 -6.74 10.84
C PHE A 47 6.30 -5.23 11.09
N SER A 48 7.26 -4.68 11.84
CA SER A 48 7.34 -3.25 12.12
C SER A 48 7.56 -2.45 10.84
N ASP A 49 8.34 -2.98 9.91
CA ASP A 49 8.60 -2.38 8.61
C ASP A 49 7.34 -2.38 7.73
N LEU A 50 6.53 -3.44 7.79
CA LEU A 50 5.23 -3.50 7.14
C LEU A 50 4.25 -2.45 7.69
N VAL A 51 4.14 -2.34 9.02
CA VAL A 51 3.26 -1.34 9.67
C VAL A 51 3.72 0.08 9.34
N LEU A 52 5.03 0.35 9.40
CA LEU A 52 5.60 1.64 9.02
C LEU A 52 5.31 1.96 7.54
N SER A 53 5.42 0.97 6.65
CA SER A 53 5.09 1.12 5.24
C SER A 53 3.63 1.51 5.01
N PHE A 54 2.69 0.96 5.79
CA PHE A 54 1.27 1.35 5.70
C PHE A 54 1.05 2.81 6.14
N ILE A 55 1.75 3.26 7.17
CA ILE A 55 1.70 4.67 7.60
C ILE A 55 2.21 5.58 6.49
N VAL A 56 3.39 5.28 5.94
CA VAL A 56 4.03 6.08 4.88
C VAL A 56 3.13 6.18 3.65
N ILE A 57 2.59 5.05 3.17
CA ILE A 57 1.67 5.05 2.02
C ILE A 57 0.37 5.79 2.36
N GLY A 58 -0.20 5.59 3.54
CA GLY A 58 -1.38 6.32 3.99
C GLY A 58 -1.20 7.83 3.96
N THR A 59 -0.04 8.31 4.45
CA THR A 59 0.33 9.73 4.39
C THR A 59 0.44 10.22 2.96
N LEU A 60 1.08 9.47 2.06
CA LEU A 60 1.19 9.83 0.65
C LEU A 60 -0.20 9.94 -0.02
N ILE A 61 -1.09 8.98 0.24
CA ILE A 61 -2.46 9.01 -0.29
C ILE A 61 -3.21 10.25 0.21
N TYR A 62 -3.07 10.58 1.50
CA TYR A 62 -3.68 11.80 2.05
C TYR A 62 -3.18 13.06 1.35
N LEU A 63 -1.87 13.18 1.13
CA LEU A 63 -1.27 14.32 0.44
C LEU A 63 -1.71 14.39 -1.04
N ILE A 64 -1.91 13.25 -1.70
CA ILE A 64 -2.33 13.18 -3.11
C ILE A 64 -3.82 13.50 -3.27
N GLU A 65 -4.70 12.91 -2.45
CA GLU A 65 -6.15 13.10 -2.56
C GLU A 65 -6.63 14.42 -1.95
N GLY A 66 -5.92 14.97 -0.95
CA GLY A 66 -6.33 16.18 -0.23
C GLY A 66 -7.61 16.03 0.60
N SER A 67 -8.21 14.84 0.62
CA SER A 67 -9.44 14.49 1.34
C SER A 67 -9.16 13.43 2.39
N TRP A 68 -9.39 13.78 3.66
CA TRP A 68 -9.17 12.87 4.78
C TRP A 68 -10.07 11.61 4.71
N LYS A 69 -11.28 11.73 4.17
CA LYS A 69 -12.23 10.61 4.04
C LYS A 69 -11.76 9.58 3.01
N THR A 70 -11.27 10.06 1.86
CA THR A 70 -10.74 9.21 0.80
C THR A 70 -9.45 8.52 1.25
N ALA A 71 -8.57 9.27 1.93
CA ALA A 71 -7.35 8.72 2.49
C ALA A 71 -7.61 7.64 3.55
N LEU A 72 -8.57 7.88 4.44
CA LEU A 72 -8.94 6.91 5.47
C LEU A 72 -9.49 5.61 4.86
N MET A 73 -10.32 5.70 3.82
CA MET A 73 -10.84 4.52 3.11
C MET A 73 -9.70 3.66 2.54
N TRP A 74 -8.74 4.29 1.86
CA TRP A 74 -7.59 3.59 1.30
C TRP A 74 -6.64 3.07 2.39
N PHE A 75 -6.44 3.83 3.46
CA PHE A 75 -5.62 3.41 4.59
C PHE A 75 -6.18 2.15 5.26
N VAL A 76 -7.50 2.10 5.52
CA VAL A 76 -8.15 0.91 6.07
C VAL A 76 -8.02 -0.27 5.11
N ALA A 77 -8.22 -0.05 3.83
CA ALA A 77 -8.07 -1.09 2.82
C ALA A 77 -6.61 -1.61 2.71
N ILE A 78 -5.61 -0.74 2.86
CA ILE A 78 -4.18 -1.10 2.86
C ILE A 78 -3.78 -1.86 4.12
N ASN A 79 -4.35 -1.54 5.28
CA ASN A 79 -4.01 -2.28 6.50
C ASN A 79 -4.58 -3.71 6.50
N ILE A 80 -5.67 -3.96 5.77
CA ILE A 80 -6.31 -5.29 5.69
C ILE A 80 -5.72 -6.10 4.55
N LEU A 81 -5.53 -5.49 3.39
CA LEU A 81 -5.15 -6.18 2.15
C LEU A 81 -3.72 -5.84 1.69
N GLY A 82 -3.01 -4.97 2.40
CA GLY A 82 -1.59 -4.70 2.21
C GLY A 82 -1.21 -4.10 0.85
N ASN A 83 -0.15 -4.69 0.30
CA ASN A 83 0.47 -4.34 -0.98
C ASN A 83 -0.52 -4.38 -2.18
N PRO A 84 -1.44 -5.35 -2.27
CA PRO A 84 -2.54 -5.35 -3.23
C PRO A 84 -3.30 -4.04 -3.41
N VAL A 85 -3.77 -3.46 -2.32
CA VAL A 85 -4.59 -2.24 -2.36
C VAL A 85 -3.73 -1.03 -2.70
N SER A 86 -2.50 -0.98 -2.19
CA SER A 86 -1.54 0.06 -2.53
C SER A 86 -1.24 0.07 -4.03
N ALA A 87 -1.04 -1.12 -4.61
CA ALA A 87 -0.87 -1.30 -6.05
C ALA A 87 -2.09 -0.83 -6.85
N ILE A 88 -3.30 -1.25 -6.46
CA ILE A 88 -4.55 -0.83 -7.09
C ILE A 88 -4.71 0.69 -7.02
N TYR A 89 -4.44 1.29 -5.86
CA TYR A 89 -4.51 2.73 -5.65
C TYR A 89 -3.61 3.49 -6.63
N VAL A 90 -2.34 3.07 -6.73
CA VAL A 90 -1.37 3.68 -7.64
C VAL A 90 -1.81 3.55 -9.09
N LEU A 91 -2.34 2.38 -9.49
CA LEU A 91 -2.82 2.15 -10.85
C LEU A 91 -4.02 3.04 -11.22
N ILE A 92 -4.99 3.18 -10.31
CA ILE A 92 -6.19 3.99 -10.54
C ILE A 92 -5.86 5.49 -10.55
N ASN A 93 -4.96 5.92 -9.67
CA ASN A 93 -4.66 7.35 -9.46
C ASN A 93 -3.40 7.83 -10.18
N MET A 94 -2.82 7.02 -11.07
CA MET A 94 -1.57 7.34 -11.79
C MET A 94 -1.59 8.73 -12.45
N ASN A 95 -2.70 9.10 -13.09
CA ASN A 95 -2.83 10.41 -13.75
C ASN A 95 -2.80 11.57 -12.75
N LYS A 96 -3.42 11.41 -11.58
CA LYS A 96 -3.39 12.42 -10.51
C LYS A 96 -1.98 12.56 -9.93
N ILE A 97 -1.32 11.42 -9.71
CA ILE A 97 0.07 11.36 -9.21
C ILE A 97 0.99 12.12 -10.15
N GLN A 98 0.89 11.88 -11.46
CA GLN A 98 1.67 12.59 -12.48
C GLN A 98 1.39 14.09 -12.47
N ALA A 99 0.11 14.50 -12.42
CA ALA A 99 -0.26 15.91 -12.40
C ALA A 99 0.32 16.68 -11.19
N ARG A 100 0.54 16.00 -10.06
CA ARG A 100 1.14 16.60 -8.84
C ARG A 100 2.66 16.60 -8.84
N LEU A 101 3.28 15.70 -9.60
CA LEU A 101 4.74 15.57 -9.71
C LEU A 101 5.32 16.36 -10.89
N SER A 102 4.51 16.68 -11.91
CA SER A 102 4.93 17.53 -13.01
C SER A 102 5.23 18.95 -12.53
N PRO A 103 6.37 19.55 -12.93
CA PRO A 103 6.64 20.96 -12.66
C PRO A 103 5.51 21.82 -13.23
N PRO A 104 5.16 22.96 -12.62
CA PRO A 104 4.25 23.90 -13.25
C PRO A 104 4.86 24.25 -14.60
N THR A 105 4.16 23.90 -15.69
CA THR A 105 4.54 24.28 -17.05
C THR A 105 4.77 25.79 -17.01
N ALA A 106 6.01 26.21 -17.30
CA ALA A 106 6.36 27.61 -17.38
C ALA A 106 5.27 28.29 -18.22
N GLN A 107 4.50 29.17 -17.58
CA GLN A 107 3.60 30.06 -18.27
C GLN A 107 4.48 30.83 -19.25
N THR A 108 4.36 30.51 -20.54
CA THR A 108 4.93 31.29 -21.62
C THR A 108 4.22 32.64 -21.58
N VAL A 109 4.78 33.57 -20.81
CA VAL A 109 4.53 34.99 -20.98
C VAL A 109 5.32 35.37 -22.23
N ALA A 110 4.63 35.40 -23.37
CA ALA A 110 5.05 36.08 -24.58
C ALA A 110 3.80 36.58 -25.30
#